data_AF-A0A6B0T907-F1
#
_entry.id   AF-A0A6B0T907-F1
#
_cell.length_a   1.000
_cell.length_b   1.000
_cell.length_c   1.000
_cell.angle_alpha   90.00
_cell.angle_beta   90.00
_cell.angle_gamma   90.00
#
_symmetry.space_group_name_H-M   'P 1'
#
loop_
_entity.id
_entity.type
_entity.pdbx_description
1 polymer ?
#
loop_
_entity_poly.entity_id
_entity_poly.type
_entity_poly.pdbx_seq_one_letter_code
_entity_poly.pdbx_strand_id
1 'polypeptide(L)'
;MGSDERIEPTRESTGVVVERGVAQFIDGLVILAIAVALGVALRIQSQAAALIVTAVLVFTYNTTLEGFLNGQTLGKRLVDIRVVDRSGAPPSPAQAAARNVPGLIPVAGIVLLVAALVAIASTDRRQRVFDTAADTFVVGTNSRRRASSS
;
A
#
# COMPACT_ATOMS: atom_id res chain seq x y z
N MET A 1 -5.86 16.17 -15.69
CA MET A 1 -6.65 15.43 -16.69
C MET A 1 -5.81 14.24 -17.13
N GLY A 2 -6.09 13.00 -16.67
CA GLY A 2 -5.32 11.83 -17.09
C GLY A 2 -5.18 10.66 -16.10
N SER A 3 -6.23 10.28 -15.34
CA SER A 3 -6.13 9.13 -14.39
C SER A 3 -7.18 8.03 -14.55
N ASP A 4 -8.12 8.14 -15.49
CA ASP A 4 -9.19 7.15 -15.73
C ASP A 4 -8.80 6.02 -16.69
N GLU A 5 -7.53 5.93 -17.07
CA GLU A 5 -7.09 4.85 -17.93
C GLU A 5 -6.97 3.57 -17.11
N ARG A 6 -7.88 2.62 -17.33
CA ARG A 6 -7.86 1.32 -16.66
C ARG A 6 -6.58 0.58 -17.03
N ILE A 7 -5.84 0.14 -16.01
CA ILE A 7 -4.63 -0.65 -16.20
C ILE A 7 -4.96 -2.06 -15.77
N GLU A 8 -5.04 -2.98 -16.74
CA GLU A 8 -5.34 -4.37 -16.43
C GLU A 8 -4.20 -5.01 -15.64
N PRO A 9 -4.51 -5.75 -14.56
CA PRO A 9 -3.51 -6.38 -13.71
C PRO A 9 -2.92 -7.65 -14.37
N THR A 10 -1.94 -7.45 -15.25
CA THR A 10 -1.13 -8.50 -15.86
C THR A 10 0.20 -8.71 -15.11
N ARG A 11 0.88 -9.85 -15.29
CA ARG A 11 2.18 -10.14 -14.65
C ARG A 11 3.26 -9.08 -14.91
N GLU A 12 3.23 -8.45 -16.08
CA GLU A 12 4.15 -7.39 -16.46
C GLU A 12 3.84 -6.09 -15.70
N SER A 13 2.56 -5.70 -15.65
CA SER A 13 2.13 -4.50 -14.93
C SER A 13 2.28 -4.62 -13.40
N THR A 14 2.16 -5.84 -12.84
CA THR A 14 2.30 -6.10 -11.40
C THR A 14 3.74 -6.44 -10.99
N GLY A 15 4.69 -6.43 -11.93
CA GLY A 15 6.12 -6.68 -11.72
C GLY A 15 6.88 -5.67 -10.85
N VAL A 16 6.17 -4.76 -10.18
CA VAL A 16 6.71 -3.59 -9.47
C VAL A 16 7.14 -3.89 -8.02
N VAL A 17 7.89 -4.97 -7.78
CA VAL A 17 8.24 -5.41 -6.41
C VAL A 17 9.16 -4.41 -5.71
N VAL A 18 10.14 -3.85 -6.44
CA VAL A 18 11.10 -2.88 -5.89
C VAL A 18 10.40 -1.57 -5.56
N GLU A 19 9.57 -1.08 -6.47
CA GLU A 19 8.79 0.15 -6.31
C GLU A 19 7.82 0.00 -5.13
N ARG A 20 7.20 -1.18 -4.94
CA ARG A 20 6.40 -1.46 -3.74
C ARG A 20 7.25 -1.36 -2.47
N GLY A 21 8.46 -1.92 -2.45
CA GLY A 21 9.37 -1.82 -1.31
C GLY A 21 9.73 -0.36 -0.98
N VAL A 22 10.07 0.43 -1.99
CA VAL A 22 10.38 1.86 -1.84
C VAL A 22 9.16 2.66 -1.38
N ALA A 23 7.98 2.43 -1.98
CA ALA A 23 6.74 3.06 -1.56
C ALA A 23 6.43 2.78 -0.08
N GLN A 24 6.56 1.52 0.34
CA GLN A 24 6.34 1.13 1.74
C GLN A 24 7.33 1.77 2.70
N PHE A 25 8.59 1.93 2.28
CA PHE A 25 9.59 2.63 3.07
C PHE A 25 9.22 4.11 3.26
N ILE A 26 8.83 4.79 2.17
CA ILE A 26 8.40 6.19 2.22
C ILE A 26 7.13 6.35 3.07
N ASP A 27 6.10 5.54 2.82
CA ASP A 27 4.86 5.58 3.62
C ASP A 27 5.14 5.25 5.09
N GLY A 28 6.09 4.35 5.37
CA GLY A 28 6.56 4.04 6.72
C GLY A 28 7.20 5.24 7.41
N LEU A 29 8.02 6.03 6.71
CA LEU A 29 8.60 7.27 7.25
C LEU A 29 7.53 8.33 7.53
N VAL A 30 6.55 8.48 6.63
CA VAL A 30 5.42 9.40 6.83
C VAL A 30 4.62 9.00 8.06
N ILE A 31 4.26 7.72 8.17
CA ILE A 31 3.52 7.19 9.31
C ILE A 31 4.32 7.34 10.61
N LEU A 32 5.63 7.07 10.59
CA LEU A 32 6.51 7.25 11.75
C LEU A 32 6.53 8.70 12.21
N ALA A 33 6.68 9.66 11.28
CA ALA A 33 6.68 11.08 11.61
C ALA A 33 5.35 11.52 12.27
N ILE A 34 4.22 11.06 11.71
CA ILE A 34 2.88 11.36 12.26
C ILE A 34 2.69 10.69 13.62
N ALA A 35 3.10 9.43 13.77
CA ALA A 35 2.99 8.67 15.02
C ALA A 35 3.81 9.33 16.14
N VAL A 36 5.04 9.77 15.86
CA VAL A 36 5.88 10.51 16.81
C VAL A 36 5.24 11.85 17.17
N ALA A 37 4.77 12.63 16.20
CA ALA A 37 4.12 13.91 16.45
C ALA A 37 2.86 13.74 17.33
N LEU A 38 2.01 12.76 17.02
CA LEU A 38 0.82 12.43 17.84
C LEU A 38 1.20 11.92 19.23
N GLY A 39 2.22 11.06 19.32
CA GLY A 39 2.72 10.54 20.59
C GLY A 39 3.18 11.66 21.53
N VAL A 40 3.93 12.64 21.00
CA VAL A 40 4.36 13.82 21.75
C VAL A 40 3.18 14.72 22.11
N ALA A 41 2.32 15.06 21.14
CA ALA A 41 1.19 15.96 21.34
C ALA A 41 0.17 15.43 22.36
N LEU A 42 -0.11 14.12 22.30
CA LEU A 42 -1.04 13.43 23.21
C LEU A 42 -0.36 12.91 24.48
N ARG A 43 0.96 13.11 24.62
CA ARG A 43 1.78 12.63 25.76
C ARG A 43 1.60 11.13 26.03
N ILE A 44 1.62 10.32 24.98
CA ILE A 44 1.46 8.87 25.08
C ILE A 44 2.72 8.28 25.71
N GLN A 45 2.59 7.76 26.93
CA GLN A 45 3.68 7.14 27.69
C GLN A 45 3.65 5.61 27.63
N SER A 46 2.47 5.00 27.37
CA SER A 46 2.33 3.56 27.36
C SER A 46 2.69 2.98 25.98
N GLN A 47 3.55 1.96 25.98
CA GLN A 47 3.93 1.26 24.75
C GLN A 47 2.70 0.63 24.06
N ALA A 48 1.77 0.08 24.85
CA ALA A 48 0.53 -0.48 24.32
C ALA A 48 -0.33 0.58 23.59
N ALA A 49 -0.50 1.77 24.17
CA ALA A 49 -1.25 2.83 23.51
C ALA A 49 -0.52 3.33 22.24
N ALA A 50 0.81 3.43 22.27
CA ALA A 50 1.60 3.81 21.10
C ALA A 50 1.43 2.80 19.95
N LEU A 51 1.42 1.49 20.26
CA LEU A 51 1.18 0.43 19.27
C LEU A 51 -0.24 0.51 18.70
N ILE A 52 -1.26 0.69 19.55
CA ILE A 52 -2.66 0.81 19.11
C ILE A 52 -2.85 2.04 18.21
N VAL A 53 -2.34 3.21 18.62
CA VAL A 53 -2.41 4.44 17.83
C VAL A 53 -1.70 4.28 16.50
N THR A 54 -0.52 3.65 16.49
CA THR A 54 0.23 3.39 15.25
C THR A 54 -0.54 2.44 14.32
N ALA A 55 -1.12 1.36 14.85
CA ALA A 55 -1.91 0.41 14.07
C ALA A 55 -3.14 1.06 13.43
N VAL A 56 -3.88 1.86 14.21
CA VAL A 56 -5.02 2.65 13.71
C VAL A 56 -4.56 3.64 12.66
N LEU A 57 -3.45 4.35 12.89
CA LEU A 57 -2.91 5.31 11.95
C LEU A 57 -2.51 4.67 10.62
N VAL A 58 -1.81 3.52 10.65
CA VAL A 58 -1.46 2.75 9.44
C VAL A 58 -2.72 2.37 8.67
N PHE A 59 -3.72 1.83 9.35
CA PHE A 59 -4.96 1.40 8.72
C PHE A 59 -5.71 2.58 8.09
N THR A 60 -5.92 3.65 8.84
CA THR A 60 -6.65 4.84 8.37
C THR A 60 -5.91 5.55 7.24
N TYR A 61 -4.59 5.76 7.38
CA TYR A 61 -3.78 6.40 6.34
C TYR A 61 -3.86 5.65 5.01
N ASN A 62 -3.62 4.33 5.01
CA ASN A 62 -3.65 3.56 3.77
C ASN A 62 -5.07 3.43 3.21
N THR A 63 -6.07 3.15 4.04
CA THR A 63 -7.46 2.98 3.60
C THR A 63 -8.04 4.26 3.00
N THR A 64 -7.85 5.39 3.68
CA THR A 64 -8.38 6.67 3.21
C THR A 64 -7.64 7.12 1.95
N LEU A 65 -6.30 7.07 1.92
CA LEU A 65 -5.60 7.49 0.72
C LEU A 65 -5.90 6.56 -0.47
N GLU A 66 -5.91 5.24 -0.29
CA GLU A 66 -6.21 4.34 -1.40
C GLU A 66 -7.66 4.46 -1.87
N GLY A 67 -8.62 4.59 -0.96
CA GLY A 67 -10.04 4.71 -1.31
C GLY A 67 -10.41 6.04 -1.95
N PHE A 68 -9.74 7.15 -1.59
CA PHE A 68 -10.07 8.49 -2.09
C PHE A 68 -9.10 9.04 -3.14
N LEU A 69 -7.88 8.52 -3.22
CA LEU A 69 -6.82 9.00 -4.13
C LEU A 69 -6.48 7.99 -5.23
N ASN A 70 -7.50 7.41 -5.86
CA ASN A 70 -7.34 6.50 -7.00
C ASN A 70 -6.37 5.32 -6.72
N GLY A 71 -6.45 4.73 -5.52
CA GLY A 71 -5.58 3.62 -5.13
C GLY A 71 -4.15 4.01 -4.75
N GLN A 72 -3.87 5.29 -4.49
CA GLN A 72 -2.51 5.76 -4.23
C GLN A 72 -2.33 6.33 -2.82
N THR A 73 -1.20 5.98 -2.21
CA THR A 73 -0.62 6.64 -1.03
C THR A 73 0.50 7.59 -1.47
N LEU A 74 1.06 8.39 -0.55
CA LEU A 74 2.15 9.32 -0.89
C LEU A 74 3.37 8.58 -1.43
N GLY A 75 3.80 7.50 -0.77
CA GLY A 75 4.93 6.68 -1.23
C GLY A 75 4.68 6.07 -2.61
N LYS A 76 3.47 5.57 -2.86
CA LYS A 76 3.08 5.00 -4.16
C LYS A 76 3.05 6.05 -5.28
N ARG A 77 2.61 7.27 -4.99
CA ARG A 77 2.67 8.38 -5.95
C ARG A 77 4.09 8.72 -6.36
N LEU A 78 5.03 8.70 -5.42
CA LEU A 78 6.43 9.05 -5.68
C LEU A 78 7.16 8.00 -6.53
N VAL A 79 6.68 6.76 -6.55
CA VAL A 79 7.27 5.68 -7.36
C VAL A 79 6.38 5.26 -8.53
N ASP A 80 5.35 6.05 -8.85
CA ASP A 80 4.44 5.82 -9.98
C ASP A 80 3.80 4.42 -9.99
N ILE A 81 3.24 4.03 -8.84
CA ILE A 81 2.40 2.83 -8.71
C ILE A 81 1.03 3.18 -8.13
N ARG A 82 0.03 2.34 -8.37
CA ARG A 82 -1.29 2.47 -7.75
C ARG A 82 -1.97 1.12 -7.55
N VAL A 83 -2.90 1.08 -6.60
CA VAL A 83 -3.81 -0.05 -6.39
C VAL A 83 -4.95 0.04 -7.40
N VAL A 84 -5.33 -1.09 -7.98
CA VAL A 84 -6.48 -1.25 -8.85
C VAL A 84 -7.25 -2.52 -8.49
N ASP A 85 -8.51 -2.59 -8.85
CA ASP A 85 -9.31 -3.82 -8.80
C ASP A 85 -9.01 -4.73 -10.00
N ARG A 86 -9.71 -5.86 -10.10
CA ARG A 86 -9.60 -6.80 -11.23
C ARG A 86 -9.91 -6.17 -12.60
N SER A 87 -10.76 -5.16 -12.64
CA SER A 87 -11.13 -4.43 -13.87
C SER A 87 -10.14 -3.33 -14.24
N GLY A 88 -9.10 -3.12 -13.42
CA GLY A 88 -8.11 -2.06 -13.61
C GLY A 88 -8.59 -0.68 -13.15
N ALA A 89 -9.75 -0.60 -12.48
CA ALA A 89 -10.30 0.62 -11.90
C ALA A 89 -9.76 0.86 -10.48
N PRO A 90 -9.88 2.09 -9.93
CA PRO A 90 -9.55 2.33 -8.53
C PRO A 90 -10.33 1.42 -7.58
N PRO A 91 -9.71 0.97 -6.46
CA PRO A 91 -10.41 0.14 -5.49
C PRO A 91 -11.53 0.94 -4.82
N SER A 92 -12.65 0.28 -4.53
CA SER A 92 -13.68 0.86 -3.66
C SER A 92 -13.15 1.08 -2.24
N PRO A 93 -13.74 1.99 -1.44
CA PRO A 93 -13.34 2.19 -0.05
C PRO A 93 -13.40 0.90 0.79
N ALA A 94 -14.36 0.02 0.52
CA ALA A 94 -14.48 -1.27 1.19
C ALA A 94 -13.33 -2.23 0.83
N GLN A 95 -12.94 -2.29 -0.45
CA GLN A 95 -11.78 -3.07 -0.88
C GLN A 95 -10.48 -2.51 -0.31
N ALA A 96 -10.32 -1.18 -0.30
CA ALA A 96 -9.18 -0.52 0.32
C ALA A 96 -9.08 -0.83 1.82
N ALA A 97 -10.22 -0.83 2.53
CA ALA A 97 -10.26 -1.20 3.95
C ALA A 97 -9.86 -2.67 4.14
N ALA A 98 -10.51 -3.60 3.44
CA ALA A 98 -10.25 -5.04 3.54
C ALA A 98 -8.77 -5.40 3.29
N ARG A 99 -8.16 -4.75 2.29
CA ARG A 99 -6.74 -4.88 1.95
C ARG A 99 -5.81 -4.44 3.07
N ASN A 100 -6.16 -3.39 3.81
CA ASN A 100 -5.31 -2.75 4.81
C ASN A 100 -5.53 -3.26 6.25
N VAL A 101 -6.55 -4.10 6.48
CA VAL A 101 -6.80 -4.77 7.79
C VAL A 101 -5.56 -5.39 8.43
N PRO A 102 -4.62 -6.03 7.70
CA PRO A 102 -3.40 -6.59 8.32
C PRO A 102 -2.54 -5.55 9.04
N GLY A 103 -2.64 -4.28 8.66
CA GLY A 103 -1.96 -3.17 9.34
C GLY A 103 -2.47 -2.91 10.77
N LEU A 104 -3.62 -3.48 11.15
CA LEU A 104 -4.14 -3.43 12.51
C LEU A 104 -3.44 -4.39 13.47
N ILE A 105 -2.67 -5.35 12.96
CA ILE A 105 -1.92 -6.31 13.76
C ILE A 105 -0.62 -5.61 14.22
N PRO A 106 -0.44 -5.32 15.53
CA PRO A 106 0.69 -4.53 16.04
C PRO A 106 1.99 -5.34 16.13
N VAL A 107 2.29 -6.15 15.12
CA VAL A 107 3.47 -7.02 15.10
C VAL A 107 4.55 -6.35 14.25
N ALA A 108 5.66 -5.99 14.91
CA ALA A 108 6.92 -5.44 14.41
C ALA A 108 6.99 -5.19 12.89
N GLY A 109 6.79 -3.92 12.50
CA GLY A 109 6.61 -3.47 11.11
C GLY A 109 7.64 -3.97 10.09
N ILE A 110 8.89 -4.26 10.48
CA ILE A 110 9.93 -4.77 9.58
C ILE A 110 9.72 -6.26 9.24
N VAL A 111 9.31 -7.08 10.19
CA VAL A 111 9.10 -8.52 9.98
C VAL A 111 7.92 -8.75 9.04
N LEU A 112 6.83 -7.99 9.22
CA LEU A 112 5.69 -8.02 8.31
C LEU A 112 6.03 -7.43 6.93
N LEU A 113 6.87 -6.40 6.85
CA LEU A 113 7.34 -5.86 5.57
C LEU A 113 8.09 -6.93 4.77
N VAL A 114 9.06 -7.60 5.39
CA VAL A 114 9.85 -8.66 4.74
C VAL A 114 8.97 -9.86 4.41
N ALA A 115 8.13 -10.32 5.32
CA ALA A 115 7.20 -11.43 5.07
C ALA A 115 6.20 -11.11 3.95
N ALA A 116 5.68 -9.87 3.89
CA ALA A 116 4.78 -9.43 2.83
C ALA A 116 5.49 -9.33 1.47
N LEU A 117 6.74 -8.87 1.43
CA LEU A 117 7.54 -8.82 0.20
C LEU A 117 7.84 -10.24 -0.32
N VAL A 118 8.18 -11.17 0.58
CA VAL A 118 8.40 -12.58 0.23
C VAL A 118 7.10 -13.22 -0.27
N ALA A 119 5.97 -13.05 0.45
CA ALA A 119 4.68 -13.58 0.05
C ALA A 119 4.20 -13.03 -1.31
N ILE A 120 4.44 -11.73 -1.56
CA ILE A 120 4.23 -11.11 -2.88
C ILE A 120 5.12 -11.81 -3.93
N ALA A 121 6.41 -11.92 -3.69
CA ALA A 121 7.34 -12.49 -4.66
C ALA A 121 7.02 -13.96 -4.99
N SER A 122 6.46 -14.71 -4.05
CA SER A 122 6.08 -16.11 -4.21
C SER A 122 4.73 -16.35 -4.93
N THR A 123 3.93 -15.31 -5.17
CA THR A 123 2.60 -15.44 -5.78
C THR A 123 2.65 -15.16 -7.29
N ASP A 124 1.94 -15.95 -8.10
CA ASP A 124 1.91 -15.84 -9.57
C ASP A 124 1.58 -14.44 -10.11
N ARG A 125 0.76 -13.69 -9.37
CA ARG A 125 0.35 -12.32 -9.72
C ARG A 125 1.02 -11.24 -8.87
N ARG A 126 2.00 -11.62 -8.03
CA ARG A 126 2.71 -10.74 -7.09
C ARG A 126 1.76 -10.02 -6.13
N GLN A 127 0.93 -10.77 -5.40
CA GLN A 127 -0.12 -10.26 -4.50
C GLN A 127 0.11 -10.71 -3.05
N ARG A 128 -0.39 -9.94 -2.07
CA ARG A 128 -0.48 -10.37 -0.67
C ARG A 128 -1.72 -11.23 -0.46
N VAL A 129 -1.72 -12.06 0.59
CA VAL A 129 -2.87 -12.87 1.02
C VAL A 129 -4.16 -12.04 1.11
N PHE A 130 -4.07 -10.84 1.69
CA PHE A 130 -5.22 -9.95 1.85
C PHE A 130 -5.51 -9.10 0.60
N ASP A 131 -4.54 -8.90 -0.29
CA ASP A 131 -4.81 -8.33 -1.63
C ASP A 131 -5.67 -9.31 -2.44
N THR A 132 -5.38 -10.61 -2.33
CA THR A 132 -6.16 -11.70 -2.96
C THR A 132 -7.58 -11.76 -2.40
N ALA A 133 -7.74 -11.63 -1.08
CA ALA A 133 -9.06 -11.59 -0.44
C ALA A 133 -9.89 -10.35 -0.84
N ALA A 134 -9.23 -9.21 -1.06
CA ALA A 134 -9.88 -7.97 -1.51
C ALA A 134 -10.04 -7.85 -3.04
N ASP A 135 -9.52 -8.81 -3.80
CA ASP A 135 -9.45 -8.83 -5.27
C ASP A 135 -8.79 -7.55 -5.86
N THR A 136 -7.68 -7.14 -5.24
CA THR A 136 -6.92 -5.93 -5.59
C THR A 136 -5.50 -6.24 -6.05
N PHE A 137 -4.94 -5.36 -6.87
CA PHE A 137 -3.63 -5.49 -7.50
C PHE A 137 -2.88 -4.17 -7.40
N VAL A 138 -1.55 -4.19 -7.32
CA VAL A 138 -0.74 -2.96 -7.44
C VAL A 138 0.01 -3.02 -8.77
N VAL A 139 -0.21 -1.99 -9.58
CA VAL A 139 0.31 -1.84 -10.95
C VAL A 139 1.17 -0.59 -11.07
N GLY A 140 2.16 -0.63 -11.95
CA GLY A 140 2.92 0.55 -12.34
C GLY A 140 2.12 1.46 -13.28
N THR A 141 2.12 2.76 -13.03
CA THR A 141 1.53 3.74 -13.97
C THR A 141 2.47 4.06 -15.13
N ASN A 142 3.77 3.80 -14.97
CA ASN A 142 4.81 4.04 -15.98
C ASN A 142 5.11 2.85 -16.91
N SER A 143 4.44 1.70 -16.77
CA SER A 143 4.76 0.48 -17.53
C SER A 143 4.68 0.65 -19.07
N ARG A 144 4.06 1.74 -19.58
CA ARG A 144 4.12 2.10 -21.02
C ARG A 144 5.49 2.59 -21.51
N ARG A 145 6.34 3.17 -20.65
CA ARG A 145 7.64 3.71 -21.09
C ARG A 145 8.65 2.64 -21.48
N ARG A 146 8.49 1.39 -21.01
CA ARG A 146 9.40 0.27 -21.33
C ARG A 146 8.99 -0.51 -22.58
N ALA A 147 7.69 -0.60 -22.89
CA ALA A 147 7.20 -1.32 -24.07
C ALA A 147 7.28 -0.51 -25.38
N SER A 148 7.57 0.80 -25.31
CA SER A 148 7.74 1.69 -26.48
C SER A 148 9.21 1.97 -26.84
N SER A 149 10.16 1.38 -26.10
CA SER A 149 11.61 1.57 -26.30
C SER A 149 12.33 0.30 -26.77
N SER A 150 11.59 -0.69 -27.26
CA SER A 150 12.11 -1.98 -27.74
C SER A 150 11.54 -2.32 -29.10
#